data_AF-A0A368FVN8-F1
#
_entry.id   AF-A0A368FVN8-F1
#
_cell.length_a   1.000
_cell.length_b   1.000
_cell.length_c   1.000
_cell.angle_alpha   90.00
_cell.angle_beta   90.00
_cell.angle_gamma   90.00
#
_symmetry.space_group_name_H-M   'P 1'
#
loop_
_entity.id
_entity.type
_entity.pdbx_description
1 polymer ?
#
loop_
_entity_poly.entity_id
_entity_poly.type
_entity_poly.pdbx_seq_one_letter_code
_entity_poly.pdbx_strand_id
1 'polypeptide(L)'
;MGEQSRIYTSPIDAQVAAFAFSAYSNTTGRFRKFFNPLLGETFEYEQDDFKYHGEQVSHHPPVSAGHAIGNGWIWYQTFSADITWNTWAQSCEFAPDRPVRLQLKGEEYSWNKITTYIENLLCVPEQRKLSHEGTIHVRCSNGAAAKIFVRKNKDVSGEVMNPSGERFCRLSGKWDEKFFRETDSGENEELIVVSSKVLHPEYFGFSDFTMGLNQLYAEDEPLLPPTDSRLRPDIRTLENGDLDKAAAYKHELEKASGQTSLQHAHPYSFHSRHKEHALLMRRRINPFGLRRSMTISQKRRYS
;
A
#
# COMPACT_ATOMS: atom_id res chain seq x y z
N MET A 1 -34.68 22.61 -18.72
CA MET A 1 -33.86 23.27 -17.69
C MET A 1 -32.60 22.44 -17.58
N GLY A 2 -31.50 22.94 -18.15
CA GLY A 2 -30.29 22.16 -18.42
C GLY A 2 -29.48 21.88 -17.16
N GLU A 3 -29.05 20.63 -17.00
CA GLU A 3 -27.93 20.25 -16.16
C GLU A 3 -26.67 20.95 -16.70
N GLN A 4 -26.21 21.99 -16.00
CA GLN A 4 -24.86 22.49 -16.20
C GLN A 4 -23.88 21.43 -15.69
N SER A 5 -23.26 20.75 -16.65
CA SER A 5 -22.18 19.79 -16.49
C SER A 5 -21.06 20.36 -15.60
N ARG A 6 -20.64 19.53 -14.64
CA ARG A 6 -19.61 19.75 -13.63
C ARG A 6 -18.24 20.09 -14.27
N ILE A 7 -17.80 21.35 -14.18
CA ILE A 7 -16.44 21.79 -14.59
C ILE A 7 -15.60 22.26 -13.38
N TYR A 8 -16.11 22.19 -12.16
CA TYR A 8 -15.36 22.63 -10.99
C TYR A 8 -14.48 21.51 -10.43
N THR A 9 -13.16 21.69 -10.55
CA THR A 9 -12.22 21.09 -9.60
C THR A 9 -12.48 21.66 -8.23
N SER A 10 -12.48 20.77 -7.24
CA SER A 10 -12.86 21.13 -5.89
C SER A 10 -11.68 20.93 -4.94
N PRO A 11 -11.75 21.50 -3.73
CA PRO A 11 -10.82 21.19 -2.64
C PRO A 11 -10.56 19.68 -2.43
N ILE A 12 -11.48 18.81 -2.87
CA ILE A 12 -11.34 17.37 -2.81
C ILE A 12 -10.17 16.84 -3.65
N ASP A 13 -9.87 17.43 -4.80
CA ASP A 13 -8.83 16.91 -5.69
C ASP A 13 -7.44 17.16 -5.09
N ALA A 14 -7.28 18.32 -4.42
CA ALA A 14 -6.11 18.61 -3.61
C ALA A 14 -6.01 17.69 -2.37
N GLN A 15 -7.13 17.35 -1.74
CA GLN A 15 -7.15 16.39 -0.62
C GLN A 15 -6.78 14.97 -1.07
N VAL A 16 -7.26 14.51 -2.22
CA VAL A 16 -6.85 13.22 -2.79
C VAL A 16 -5.37 13.24 -3.19
N ALA A 17 -4.87 14.35 -3.73
CA ALA A 17 -3.45 14.53 -4.01
C ALA A 17 -2.59 14.44 -2.72
N ALA A 18 -3.02 15.10 -1.65
CA ALA A 18 -2.39 14.96 -0.33
C ALA A 18 -2.48 13.53 0.19
N PHE A 19 -3.65 12.88 0.11
CA PHE A 19 -3.81 11.48 0.54
C PHE A 19 -2.86 10.53 -0.22
N ALA A 20 -2.75 10.69 -1.55
CA ALA A 20 -1.82 9.92 -2.38
C ALA A 20 -0.35 10.09 -1.96
N PHE A 21 0.03 11.32 -1.58
CA PHE A 21 1.37 11.67 -1.12
C PHE A 21 1.64 11.25 0.35
N SER A 22 0.63 11.21 1.20
CA SER A 22 0.75 10.97 2.65
C SER A 22 1.43 9.65 3.02
N ALA A 23 1.39 8.65 2.14
CA ALA A 23 2.10 7.38 2.29
C ALA A 23 3.63 7.53 2.44
N TYR A 24 4.19 8.67 2.04
CA TYR A 24 5.61 9.00 2.14
C TYR A 24 5.92 9.93 3.31
N SER A 25 4.92 10.52 3.95
CA SER A 25 5.15 11.65 4.86
C SER A 25 5.57 11.25 6.28
N ASN A 26 5.42 9.97 6.65
CA ASN A 26 5.74 9.48 8.00
C ASN A 26 6.70 8.29 7.98
N THR A 27 7.73 8.37 7.13
CA THR A 27 8.73 7.32 6.94
C THR A 27 10.02 7.59 7.71
N THR A 28 10.22 8.82 8.21
CA THR A 28 11.36 9.18 9.07
C THR A 28 11.38 8.33 10.34
N GLY A 29 12.55 7.79 10.69
CA GLY A 29 12.72 6.92 11.87
C GLY A 29 12.38 5.44 11.64
N ARG A 30 11.75 5.09 10.51
CA ARG A 30 11.29 3.72 10.20
C ARG A 30 12.28 2.99 9.30
N PHE A 31 13.42 2.61 9.87
CA PHE A 31 14.57 2.07 9.11
C PHE A 31 14.64 0.54 9.01
N ARG A 32 13.67 -0.17 9.58
CA ARG A 32 13.63 -1.63 9.64
C ARG A 32 12.74 -2.21 8.55
N LYS A 33 13.10 -3.41 8.11
CA LYS A 33 12.33 -4.16 7.11
C LYS A 33 11.06 -4.71 7.77
N PHE A 34 9.93 -4.58 7.09
CA PHE A 34 8.68 -5.25 7.47
C PHE A 34 8.76 -6.77 7.19
N PHE A 35 7.91 -7.55 7.86
CA PHE A 35 7.79 -8.98 7.59
C PHE A 35 7.19 -9.20 6.21
N ASN A 36 7.76 -10.13 5.44
CA ASN A 36 7.13 -10.57 4.20
C ASN A 36 5.95 -11.49 4.59
N PRO A 37 4.70 -11.18 4.18
CA PRO A 37 3.57 -12.04 4.50
C PRO A 37 3.71 -13.43 3.85
N LEU A 38 3.16 -14.44 4.52
CA LEU A 38 3.06 -15.80 3.97
C LEU A 38 1.95 -15.87 2.92
N LEU A 39 2.03 -16.80 1.97
CA LEU A 39 0.95 -16.97 0.98
C LEU A 39 -0.37 -17.30 1.69
N GLY A 40 -1.42 -16.53 1.43
CA GLY A 40 -2.73 -16.67 2.08
C GLY A 40 -2.81 -16.05 3.48
N GLU A 41 -1.75 -15.42 3.98
CA GLU A 41 -1.81 -14.59 5.18
C GLU A 41 -2.77 -13.41 4.95
N THR A 42 -3.62 -13.13 5.93
CA THR A 42 -4.63 -12.07 5.88
C THR A 42 -4.37 -11.02 6.95
N PHE A 43 -4.93 -9.84 6.79
CA PHE A 43 -4.98 -8.82 7.85
C PHE A 43 -6.27 -8.03 7.71
N GLU A 44 -7.09 -8.02 8.77
CA GLU A 44 -8.27 -7.17 8.86
C GLU A 44 -8.10 -6.06 9.89
N TYR A 45 -8.68 -4.89 9.62
CA TYR A 45 -8.64 -3.75 10.54
C TYR A 45 -9.95 -2.97 10.44
N GLU A 46 -10.60 -2.71 11.57
CA GLU A 46 -11.88 -2.01 11.63
C GLU A 46 -11.79 -0.86 12.63
N GLN A 47 -12.20 0.33 12.18
CA GLN A 47 -12.46 1.51 12.98
C GLN A 47 -13.89 1.99 12.71
N ASP A 48 -14.38 2.96 13.49
CA ASP A 48 -15.73 3.49 13.37
C ASP A 48 -16.03 4.04 11.96
N ASP A 49 -15.02 4.54 11.26
CA ASP A 49 -15.15 5.24 9.98
C ASP A 49 -14.74 4.42 8.75
N PHE A 50 -14.00 3.31 8.92
CA PHE A 50 -13.66 2.40 7.82
C PHE A 50 -13.30 0.96 8.26
N LYS A 51 -13.41 0.05 7.28
CA LYS A 51 -12.97 -1.33 7.37
C LYS A 51 -11.91 -1.60 6.31
N TYR A 52 -10.84 -2.29 6.66
CA TYR A 52 -9.77 -2.72 5.77
C TYR A 52 -9.62 -4.24 5.81
N HIS A 53 -9.33 -4.83 4.66
CA HIS A 53 -8.92 -6.21 4.52
C HIS A 53 -7.76 -6.32 3.54
N GLY A 54 -6.73 -7.08 3.90
CA GLY A 54 -5.60 -7.41 3.07
C GLY A 54 -5.30 -8.91 3.05
N GLU A 55 -4.74 -9.38 1.94
CA GLU A 55 -4.34 -10.78 1.75
C GLU A 55 -3.06 -10.85 0.90
N GLN A 56 -2.14 -11.74 1.26
CA GLN A 56 -1.01 -12.09 0.41
C GLN A 56 -1.47 -13.10 -0.66
N VAL A 57 -1.74 -12.61 -1.87
CA VAL A 57 -2.32 -13.38 -2.97
C VAL A 57 -1.28 -14.08 -3.84
N SER A 58 0.01 -13.74 -3.70
CA SER A 58 1.12 -14.42 -4.39
C SER A 58 2.41 -14.31 -3.58
N HIS A 59 3.28 -15.33 -3.68
CA HIS A 59 4.58 -15.35 -3.02
C HIS A 59 5.75 -15.14 -4.00
N HIS A 60 5.62 -15.64 -5.24
CA HIS A 60 6.64 -15.52 -6.29
C HIS A 60 6.00 -15.14 -7.65
N PRO A 61 5.98 -13.85 -8.02
CA PRO A 61 6.45 -12.70 -7.23
C PRO A 61 5.55 -12.42 -6.01
N PRO A 62 6.05 -11.72 -4.97
CA PRO A 62 5.25 -11.33 -3.83
C PRO A 62 4.19 -10.31 -4.26
N VAL A 63 2.92 -10.61 -3.98
CA VAL A 63 1.80 -9.71 -4.27
C VAL A 63 0.83 -9.73 -3.10
N SER A 64 0.50 -8.54 -2.58
CA SER A 64 -0.54 -8.35 -1.57
C SER A 64 -1.72 -7.60 -2.18
N ALA A 65 -2.94 -8.05 -1.96
CA ALA A 65 -4.15 -7.29 -2.29
C ALA A 65 -4.70 -6.63 -1.02
N GLY A 66 -5.17 -5.40 -1.15
CA GLY A 66 -5.78 -4.63 -0.05
C GLY A 66 -7.03 -3.92 -0.53
N HIS A 67 -8.02 -3.83 0.35
CA HIS A 67 -9.30 -3.19 0.11
C HIS A 67 -9.82 -2.54 1.38
N ALA A 68 -10.28 -1.31 1.28
CA ALA A 68 -10.93 -0.61 2.37
C ALA A 68 -12.23 0.06 1.94
N ILE A 69 -13.19 0.10 2.85
CA ILE A 69 -14.50 0.74 2.67
C ILE A 69 -14.69 1.68 3.85
N GLY A 70 -14.96 2.94 3.56
CA GLY A 70 -15.41 3.88 4.57
C GLY A 70 -16.69 4.59 4.12
N ASN A 71 -17.04 5.65 4.83
CA ASN A 71 -18.27 6.39 4.54
C ASN A 71 -18.18 7.14 3.20
N GLY A 72 -18.80 6.57 2.15
CA GLY A 72 -18.87 7.19 0.82
C GLY A 72 -17.60 7.05 -0.02
N TRP A 73 -16.67 6.17 0.38
CA TRP A 73 -15.45 5.89 -0.37
C TRP A 73 -15.05 4.41 -0.32
N ILE A 74 -14.39 3.96 -1.39
CA ILE A 74 -13.82 2.61 -1.50
C ILE A 74 -12.38 2.73 -2.00
N TRP A 75 -11.43 2.22 -1.24
CA TRP A 75 -10.02 2.20 -1.59
C TRP A 75 -9.59 0.76 -1.91
N TYR A 76 -8.74 0.58 -2.91
CA TYR A 76 -8.14 -0.72 -3.18
C TYR A 76 -6.80 -0.62 -3.90
N GLN A 77 -5.93 -1.59 -3.61
CA GLN A 77 -4.63 -1.71 -4.22
C GLN A 77 -4.25 -3.18 -4.36
N THR A 78 -3.66 -3.54 -5.49
CA THR A 78 -2.75 -4.68 -5.57
C THR A 78 -1.35 -4.13 -5.45
N PHE A 79 -0.58 -4.62 -4.50
CA PHE A 79 0.76 -4.16 -4.20
C PHE A 79 1.78 -5.23 -4.59
N SER A 80 2.70 -4.82 -5.45
CA SER A 80 3.94 -5.51 -5.76
C SER A 80 5.02 -4.45 -5.95
N ALA A 81 6.27 -4.87 -5.85
CA ALA A 81 7.41 -3.98 -6.03
C ALA A 81 8.60 -4.73 -6.58
N ASP A 82 9.31 -4.08 -7.50
CA ASP A 82 10.63 -4.51 -7.93
C ASP A 82 11.67 -3.99 -6.92
N ILE A 83 12.63 -4.84 -6.60
CA ILE A 83 13.72 -4.51 -5.67
C ILE A 83 15.04 -4.65 -6.40
N THR A 84 15.70 -3.53 -6.65
CA THR A 84 17.03 -3.48 -7.27
C THR A 84 18.08 -3.32 -6.18
N TRP A 85 19.03 -4.24 -6.11
CA TRP A 85 20.11 -4.20 -5.13
C TRP A 85 21.40 -3.70 -5.77
N ASN A 86 22.04 -2.72 -5.14
CA ASN A 86 23.41 -2.33 -5.44
C ASN A 86 24.30 -2.72 -4.26
N THR A 87 24.92 -3.89 -4.39
CA THR A 87 25.77 -4.47 -3.34
C THR A 87 27.01 -3.63 -3.07
N TRP A 88 27.59 -3.01 -4.11
CA TRP A 88 28.78 -2.14 -3.98
C TRP A 88 28.48 -0.84 -3.25
N ALA A 89 27.35 -0.20 -3.58
CA ALA A 89 26.89 1.02 -2.91
C ALA A 89 26.14 0.74 -1.60
N GLN A 90 25.93 -0.52 -1.24
CA GLN A 90 25.15 -0.95 -0.07
C GLN A 90 23.77 -0.29 -0.01
N SER A 91 23.11 -0.22 -1.16
CA SER A 91 21.81 0.40 -1.32
C SER A 91 20.80 -0.51 -2.01
N CYS A 92 19.52 -0.24 -1.80
CA CYS A 92 18.44 -0.82 -2.59
C CYS A 92 17.43 0.23 -3.03
N GLU A 93 16.84 -0.05 -4.18
CA GLU A 93 15.72 0.69 -4.74
C GLU A 93 14.48 -0.18 -4.59
N PHE A 94 13.44 0.39 -3.99
CA PHE A 94 12.15 -0.25 -3.81
C PHE A 94 11.12 0.48 -4.67
N ALA A 95 10.71 -0.14 -5.76
CA ALA A 95 9.88 0.48 -6.80
C ALA A 95 8.53 -0.26 -6.95
N PRO A 96 7.45 0.25 -6.32
CA PRO A 96 6.13 -0.34 -6.49
C PRO A 96 5.63 -0.13 -7.94
N ASP A 97 5.08 -1.19 -8.55
CA ASP A 97 4.74 -1.23 -9.98
C ASP A 97 3.24 -1.13 -10.27
N ARG A 98 2.40 -1.08 -9.22
CA ARG A 98 0.93 -1.09 -9.35
C ARG A 98 0.27 0.17 -8.80
N PRO A 99 -0.77 0.67 -9.48
CA PRO A 99 -1.47 1.86 -9.03
C PRO A 99 -2.38 1.57 -7.83
N VAL A 100 -2.66 2.63 -7.10
CA VAL A 100 -3.72 2.69 -6.09
C VAL A 100 -5.00 3.19 -6.75
N ARG A 101 -6.16 2.75 -6.27
CA ARG A 101 -7.48 3.17 -6.76
C ARG A 101 -8.37 3.60 -5.59
N LEU A 102 -9.16 4.63 -5.82
CA LEU A 102 -10.09 5.19 -4.85
C LEU A 102 -11.37 5.58 -5.57
N GLN A 103 -12.52 5.10 -5.11
CA GLN A 103 -13.83 5.63 -5.48
C GLN A 103 -14.26 6.61 -4.40
N LEU A 104 -14.63 7.83 -4.78
CA LEU A 104 -15.03 8.89 -3.84
C LEU A 104 -16.04 9.82 -4.51
N LYS A 105 -17.19 10.02 -3.88
CA LYS A 105 -18.27 10.92 -4.37
C LYS A 105 -18.70 10.69 -5.83
N GLY A 106 -18.70 9.44 -6.27
CA GLY A 106 -19.09 9.05 -7.63
C GLY A 106 -17.97 9.15 -8.68
N GLU A 107 -16.77 9.57 -8.28
CA GLU A 107 -15.60 9.63 -9.15
C GLU A 107 -14.60 8.51 -8.81
N GLU A 108 -13.83 8.10 -9.82
CA GLU A 108 -12.74 7.13 -9.70
C GLU A 108 -11.38 7.83 -9.83
N TYR A 109 -10.60 7.78 -8.76
CA TYR A 109 -9.24 8.25 -8.69
C TYR A 109 -8.25 7.09 -8.83
N SER A 110 -7.11 7.35 -9.47
CA SER A 110 -5.98 6.42 -9.50
C SER A 110 -4.65 7.16 -9.49
N TRP A 111 -3.65 6.56 -8.83
CA TRP A 111 -2.29 7.10 -8.83
C TRP A 111 -1.22 6.03 -8.77
N ASN A 112 -0.04 6.34 -9.31
CA ASN A 112 1.16 5.52 -9.14
C ASN A 112 1.84 5.81 -7.80
N LYS A 113 2.63 4.85 -7.33
CA LYS A 113 3.63 5.06 -6.28
C LYS A 113 4.97 5.42 -6.92
N ILE A 114 5.85 6.02 -6.12
CA ILE A 114 7.22 6.40 -6.49
C ILE A 114 8.24 5.53 -5.75
N THR A 115 9.49 5.60 -6.20
CA THR A 115 10.60 4.79 -5.71
C THR A 115 11.10 5.29 -4.36
N THR A 116 11.36 4.35 -3.46
CA THR A 116 12.08 4.60 -2.21
C THR A 116 13.50 4.05 -2.33
N TYR A 117 14.48 4.87 -1.95
CA TYR A 117 15.89 4.52 -1.91
C TYR A 117 16.31 4.32 -0.47
N ILE A 118 16.98 3.21 -0.18
CA ILE A 118 17.54 2.91 1.12
C ILE A 118 19.05 2.70 0.95
N GLU A 119 19.84 3.49 1.66
CA GLU A 119 21.30 3.43 1.65
C GLU A 119 21.83 2.99 3.02
N ASN A 120 23.11 2.60 3.07
CA ASN A 120 23.80 2.10 4.26
C ASN A 120 23.16 0.83 4.84
N LEU A 121 22.74 -0.11 3.99
CA LEU A 121 21.98 -1.29 4.40
C LEU A 121 22.71 -2.20 5.40
N LEU A 122 24.05 -2.21 5.37
CA LEU A 122 24.88 -3.01 6.28
C LEU A 122 25.14 -2.32 7.64
N CYS A 123 24.80 -1.04 7.77
CA CYS A 123 24.87 -0.34 9.05
C CYS A 123 23.69 -0.73 9.96
N VAL A 124 23.80 -0.37 11.24
CA VAL A 124 22.66 -0.43 12.17
C VAL A 124 21.49 0.39 11.62
N PRO A 125 20.22 -0.01 11.85
CA PRO A 125 19.06 0.63 11.23
C PRO A 125 19.05 2.16 11.35
N GLU A 126 19.45 2.70 12.48
CA GLU A 126 19.46 4.14 12.79
C GLU A 126 20.42 4.96 11.91
N GLN A 127 21.37 4.30 11.25
CA GLN A 127 22.33 4.94 10.33
C GLN A 127 21.94 4.79 8.85
N ARG A 128 20.81 4.12 8.57
CA ARG A 128 20.29 4.00 7.21
C ARG A 128 19.74 5.33 6.74
N LYS A 129 19.94 5.62 5.46
CA LYS A 129 19.34 6.80 4.83
C LYS A 129 18.19 6.36 3.95
N LEU A 130 17.04 7.01 4.13
CA LEU A 130 15.83 6.78 3.36
C LEU A 130 15.50 8.05 2.58
N SER A 131 15.24 7.91 1.29
CA SER A 131 14.77 9.00 0.45
C SER A 131 13.76 8.51 -0.57
N HIS A 132 12.96 9.42 -1.09
CA HIS A 132 11.93 9.15 -2.09
C HIS A 132 12.21 10.00 -3.34
N GLU A 133 11.98 9.42 -4.52
CA GLU A 133 12.11 10.17 -5.77
C GLU A 133 11.13 9.68 -6.82
N GLY A 134 10.57 10.63 -7.56
CA GLY A 134 9.72 10.37 -8.70
C GLY A 134 8.60 11.38 -8.83
N THR A 135 7.64 11.05 -9.69
CA THR A 135 6.44 11.86 -9.88
C THR A 135 5.19 11.02 -9.61
N ILE A 136 4.39 11.44 -8.63
CA ILE A 136 3.07 10.89 -8.38
C ILE A 136 2.09 11.56 -9.34
N HIS A 137 1.39 10.76 -10.12
CA HIS A 137 0.36 11.20 -11.05
C HIS A 137 -0.99 10.73 -10.54
N VAL A 138 -1.80 11.66 -10.03
CA VAL A 138 -3.18 11.41 -9.66
C VAL A 138 -4.07 11.74 -10.85
N ARG A 139 -4.97 10.83 -11.20
CA ARG A 139 -5.98 11.03 -12.26
C ARG A 139 -7.36 10.74 -11.70
N CYS A 140 -8.34 11.56 -12.07
CA CYS A 140 -9.75 11.40 -11.76
C CYS A 140 -10.57 11.10 -13.02
N SER A 141 -11.65 10.34 -12.89
CA SER A 141 -12.60 10.04 -13.98
C SER A 141 -13.25 11.29 -14.59
N ASN A 142 -13.39 12.37 -13.82
CA ASN A 142 -13.94 13.64 -14.31
C ASN A 142 -12.94 14.47 -15.15
N GLY A 143 -11.69 14.01 -15.31
CA GLY A 143 -10.65 14.72 -16.05
C GLY A 143 -9.70 15.57 -15.20
N ALA A 144 -9.99 15.79 -13.91
CA ALA A 144 -9.05 16.42 -12.99
C ALA A 144 -7.80 15.55 -12.79
N ALA A 145 -6.67 16.19 -12.53
CA ALA A 145 -5.40 15.50 -12.34
C ALA A 145 -4.48 16.26 -11.37
N ALA A 146 -3.56 15.55 -10.74
CA ALA A 146 -2.47 16.17 -9.99
C ALA A 146 -1.12 15.55 -10.37
N LYS A 147 -0.07 16.37 -10.37
CA LYS A 147 1.32 15.93 -10.51
C LYS A 147 2.12 16.42 -9.31
N ILE A 148 2.74 15.49 -8.60
CA ILE A 148 3.56 15.79 -7.41
C ILE A 148 4.96 15.26 -7.66
N PHE A 149 5.92 16.16 -7.72
CA PHE A 149 7.35 15.90 -7.88
C PHE A 149 7.99 15.78 -6.51
N VAL A 150 8.57 14.60 -6.23
CA VAL A 150 9.29 14.34 -4.98
C VAL A 150 10.76 14.14 -5.32
N ARG A 151 11.64 14.85 -4.61
CA ARG A 151 13.08 14.80 -4.80
C ARG A 151 13.78 14.14 -3.62
N LYS A 152 14.95 13.53 -3.86
CA LYS A 152 15.76 12.88 -2.82
C LYS A 152 16.17 13.81 -1.67
N ASN A 153 16.30 15.11 -1.95
CA ASN A 153 16.62 16.13 -0.94
C ASN A 153 15.41 16.56 -0.08
N LYS A 154 14.32 15.79 -0.15
CA LYS A 154 13.06 15.95 0.58
C LYS A 154 12.08 16.95 0.03
N ASP A 155 12.50 17.79 -0.92
CA ASP A 155 11.63 18.80 -1.50
C ASP A 155 10.50 18.15 -2.30
N VAL A 156 9.33 18.75 -2.16
CA VAL A 156 8.11 18.37 -2.86
C VAL A 156 7.50 19.60 -3.50
N SER A 157 7.13 19.46 -4.77
CA SER A 157 6.37 20.47 -5.50
C SER A 157 5.32 19.80 -6.37
N GLY A 158 4.33 20.54 -6.83
CA GLY A 158 3.31 19.97 -7.69
C GLY A 158 2.23 20.96 -8.07
N GLU A 159 1.24 20.44 -8.77
CA GLU A 159 0.06 21.18 -9.17
C GLU A 159 -1.15 20.26 -9.29
N VAL A 160 -2.32 20.84 -9.05
CA VAL A 160 -3.62 20.23 -9.33
C VAL A 160 -4.21 20.95 -10.53
N MET A 161 -4.66 20.19 -11.50
CA MET A 161 -5.27 20.64 -12.75
C MET A 161 -6.75 20.25 -12.75
N ASN A 162 -7.58 21.14 -13.28
CA ASN A 162 -8.99 20.89 -13.44
C ASN A 162 -9.35 20.11 -14.71
N PRO A 163 -10.62 19.69 -14.88
CA PRO A 163 -11.05 19.02 -16.11
C PRO A 163 -10.82 19.81 -17.40
N SER A 164 -10.79 21.16 -17.35
CA SER A 164 -10.45 22.00 -18.52
C SER A 164 -8.95 22.05 -18.80
N GLY A 165 -8.11 21.46 -17.95
CA GLY A 165 -6.65 21.49 -18.08
C GLY A 165 -6.01 22.79 -17.59
N GLU A 166 -6.74 23.59 -16.82
CA GLU A 166 -6.25 24.78 -16.14
C GLU A 166 -5.77 24.44 -14.73
N ARG A 167 -4.73 25.12 -14.27
CA ARG A 167 -4.18 24.89 -12.94
C ARG A 167 -5.14 25.44 -11.88
N PHE A 168 -5.61 24.56 -11.01
CA PHE A 168 -6.41 24.89 -9.84
C PHE A 168 -5.54 25.42 -8.70
N CYS A 169 -4.50 24.68 -8.30
CA CYS A 169 -3.60 25.13 -7.25
C CYS A 169 -2.17 24.58 -7.43
N ARG A 170 -1.21 25.20 -6.74
CA ARG A 170 0.14 24.64 -6.58
C ARG A 170 0.23 23.87 -5.28
N LEU A 171 1.08 22.85 -5.28
CA LEU A 171 1.44 22.04 -4.13
C LEU A 171 2.92 22.27 -3.84
N SER A 172 3.28 22.34 -2.55
CA SER A 172 4.67 22.50 -2.13
C SER A 172 4.91 21.93 -0.74
N GLY A 173 6.16 21.66 -0.40
CA GLY A 173 6.53 21.25 0.94
C GLY A 173 7.76 20.36 1.00
N LYS A 174 7.85 19.58 2.07
CA LYS A 174 8.84 18.53 2.28
C LYS A 174 8.16 17.29 2.82
N TRP A 175 8.58 16.12 2.35
CA TRP A 175 7.89 14.88 2.75
C TRP A 175 8.04 14.58 4.24
N ASP A 176 9.10 15.01 4.91
CA ASP A 176 9.32 14.78 6.33
C ASP A 176 8.91 15.94 7.24
N GLU A 177 8.28 16.99 6.71
CA GLU A 177 7.88 18.16 7.50
C GLU A 177 6.41 18.52 7.27
N LYS A 178 6.11 19.22 6.17
CA LYS A 178 4.79 19.76 5.88
C LYS A 178 4.51 19.74 4.39
N PHE A 179 3.24 19.58 4.03
CA PHE A 179 2.75 19.66 2.65
C PHE A 179 1.60 20.64 2.58
N PHE A 180 1.65 21.55 1.61
CA PHE A 180 0.75 22.69 1.50
C PHE A 180 0.12 22.75 0.11
N ARG A 181 -1.05 23.42 0.03
CA ARG A 181 -1.54 24.02 -1.22
C ARG A 181 -1.52 25.53 -1.15
N GLU A 182 -1.24 26.16 -2.29
CA GLU A 182 -1.47 27.59 -2.51
C GLU A 182 -2.97 27.81 -2.75
N THR A 183 -3.60 28.69 -1.98
CA THR A 183 -5.02 29.08 -2.13
C THR A 183 -5.18 30.16 -3.20
N ASP A 184 -6.43 30.47 -3.58
CA ASP A 184 -6.74 31.57 -4.50
C ASP A 184 -6.29 32.95 -3.99
N SER A 185 -6.13 33.12 -2.67
CA SER A 185 -5.60 34.33 -2.04
C SER A 185 -4.08 34.41 -2.06
N GLY A 186 -3.38 33.37 -2.53
CA GLY A 186 -1.92 33.26 -2.51
C GLY A 186 -1.35 32.84 -1.15
N GLU A 187 -2.20 32.41 -0.21
CA GLU A 187 -1.78 31.89 1.09
C GLU A 187 -1.49 30.38 1.01
N ASN A 188 -0.70 29.87 1.95
CA ASN A 188 -0.42 28.44 2.04
C ASN A 188 -1.33 27.79 3.08
N GLU A 189 -2.17 26.86 2.63
CA GLU A 189 -2.99 26.00 3.48
C GLU A 189 -2.27 24.67 3.72
N GLU A 190 -2.11 24.29 4.99
CA GLU A 190 -1.50 23.02 5.41
C GLU A 190 -2.44 21.84 5.09
N LEU A 191 -1.96 20.92 4.25
CA LEU A 191 -2.67 19.67 3.93
C LEU A 191 -2.17 18.49 4.77
N ILE A 192 -0.86 18.44 5.05
CA ILE A 192 -0.23 17.42 5.89
C ILE A 192 0.80 18.09 6.79
N VAL A 193 0.80 17.69 8.06
CA VAL A 193 1.81 18.08 9.04
C VAL A 193 2.40 16.81 9.65
N VAL A 194 3.71 16.66 9.53
CA VAL A 194 4.49 15.55 10.08
C VAL A 194 5.06 15.98 11.42
N SER A 195 5.08 15.06 12.39
CA SER A 195 5.75 15.30 13.67
C SER A 195 7.24 15.59 13.44
N SER A 196 7.73 16.68 14.02
CA SER A 196 9.17 17.01 14.00
C SER A 196 10.02 16.06 14.85
N LYS A 197 9.38 15.22 15.68
CA LYS A 197 10.02 14.19 16.49
C LYS A 197 9.66 12.81 15.96
N VAL A 198 10.64 11.91 15.95
CA VAL A 198 10.38 10.48 15.79
C VAL A 198 9.50 10.04 16.96
N LEU A 199 8.32 9.53 16.64
CA LEU A 199 7.39 8.94 17.60
C LEU A 199 7.90 7.57 18.04
N HIS A 200 7.58 7.15 19.27
CA HIS A 200 7.92 5.84 19.83
C HIS A 200 9.31 5.30 19.38
N PRO A 201 10.41 6.03 19.60
CA PRO A 201 11.74 5.67 19.09
C PRO A 201 12.24 4.32 19.64
N GLU A 202 11.82 3.94 20.84
CA GLU A 202 12.07 2.64 21.45
C GLU A 202 11.26 1.50 20.81
N TYR A 203 10.15 1.82 20.13
CA TYR A 203 9.30 0.90 19.37
C TYR A 203 9.38 1.19 17.86
N PHE A 204 10.61 1.16 17.33
CA PHE A 204 10.89 1.19 15.89
C PHE A 204 10.47 2.46 15.15
N GLY A 205 10.24 3.57 15.86
CA GLY A 205 9.81 4.82 15.24
C GLY A 205 8.33 4.80 14.80
N PHE A 206 7.51 3.97 15.43
CA PHE A 206 6.11 3.78 15.04
C PHE A 206 5.25 5.00 15.39
N SER A 207 4.22 5.24 14.57
CA SER A 207 3.11 6.14 14.95
C SER A 207 2.14 5.45 15.90
N ASP A 208 1.30 6.21 16.59
CA ASP A 208 0.20 5.65 17.40
C ASP A 208 -0.69 4.71 16.56
N PHE A 209 -1.00 5.12 15.33
CA PHE A 209 -1.73 4.26 14.39
C PHE A 209 -1.01 2.93 14.13
N THR A 210 0.31 2.95 13.93
CA THR A 210 1.09 1.73 13.69
C THR A 210 1.13 0.85 14.95
N MET A 211 1.28 1.43 16.14
CA MET A 211 1.25 0.70 17.40
C MET A 211 -0.06 -0.07 17.58
N GLY A 212 -1.19 0.50 17.13
CA GLY A 212 -2.50 -0.15 17.20
C GLY A 212 -2.74 -1.25 16.17
N LEU A 213 -1.95 -1.36 15.08
CA LEU A 213 -2.23 -2.31 14.00
C LEU A 213 -2.13 -3.77 14.43
N ASN A 214 -1.13 -4.11 15.26
CA ASN A 214 -0.89 -5.50 15.68
C ASN A 214 -1.35 -5.80 17.12
N GLN A 215 -2.12 -4.89 17.71
CA GLN A 215 -2.75 -5.10 19.00
C GLN A 215 -3.77 -6.24 18.89
N LEU A 216 -3.74 -7.15 19.86
CA LEU A 216 -4.63 -8.30 19.95
C LEU A 216 -5.14 -8.44 21.37
N TYR A 217 -6.43 -8.23 21.56
CA TYR A 217 -7.09 -8.50 22.82
C TYR A 217 -7.60 -9.95 22.85
N ALA A 218 -7.73 -10.54 24.04
CA ALA A 218 -8.09 -11.95 24.20
C ALA A 218 -9.52 -12.25 23.66
N GLU A 219 -10.38 -11.24 23.72
CA GLU A 219 -11.73 -11.25 23.17
C GLU A 219 -11.79 -11.20 21.63
N ASP A 220 -10.76 -10.65 20.98
CA ASP A 220 -10.71 -10.53 19.52
C ASP A 220 -10.19 -11.82 18.86
N GLU A 221 -9.27 -12.53 19.53
CA GLU A 221 -8.62 -13.73 18.98
C GLU A 221 -9.60 -14.78 18.41
N PRO A 222 -10.72 -15.11 19.09
CA PRO A 222 -11.70 -16.07 18.55
C PRO A 222 -12.47 -15.58 17.33
N LEU A 223 -12.45 -14.27 17.05
CA LEU A 223 -13.16 -13.65 15.93
C LEU A 223 -12.32 -13.61 14.65
N LEU A 224 -10.99 -13.70 14.79
CA LEU A 224 -10.06 -13.60 13.69
C LEU A 224 -9.97 -14.90 12.87
N PRO A 225 -9.75 -14.80 11.56
CA PRO A 225 -9.35 -15.97 10.78
C PRO A 225 -7.98 -16.46 11.28
N PRO A 226 -7.69 -17.78 11.23
CA PRO A 226 -6.41 -18.33 11.65
C PRO A 226 -5.21 -17.82 10.82
N THR A 227 -5.50 -17.15 9.70
CA THR A 227 -4.52 -16.54 8.80
C THR A 227 -4.20 -15.08 9.14
N ASP A 228 -4.85 -14.48 10.15
CA ASP A 228 -4.61 -13.07 10.50
C ASP A 228 -3.18 -12.84 11.00
N SER A 229 -2.51 -11.80 10.49
CA SER A 229 -1.13 -11.45 10.88
C SER A 229 -0.93 -11.26 12.38
N ARG A 230 -1.97 -10.88 13.15
CA ARG A 230 -1.89 -10.75 14.62
C ARG A 230 -1.65 -12.07 15.33
N LEU A 231 -1.97 -13.19 14.69
CA LEU A 231 -1.78 -14.55 15.18
C LEU A 231 -0.42 -15.12 14.76
N ARG A 232 0.39 -14.38 14.00
CA ARG A 232 1.66 -14.88 13.47
C ARG A 232 2.73 -14.96 14.59
N PRO A 233 3.25 -16.15 14.90
CA PRO A 233 4.02 -16.36 16.13
C PRO A 233 5.40 -15.70 16.12
N ASP A 234 6.06 -15.57 14.96
CA ASP A 234 7.35 -14.88 14.82
C ASP A 234 7.23 -13.36 15.05
N ILE A 235 6.11 -12.77 14.62
CA ILE A 235 5.81 -11.35 14.87
C ILE A 235 5.51 -11.14 16.36
N ARG A 236 4.61 -11.95 16.95
CA ARG A 236 4.22 -11.80 18.36
C ARG A 236 5.37 -12.00 19.33
N THR A 237 6.24 -12.98 19.07
CA THR A 237 7.41 -13.22 19.93
C THR A 237 8.45 -12.11 19.81
N LEU A 238 8.62 -11.53 18.62
CA LEU A 238 9.47 -10.36 18.42
C LEU A 238 8.95 -9.15 19.21
N GLU A 239 7.64 -8.88 19.16
CA GLU A 239 7.01 -7.78 19.90
C GLU A 239 7.17 -7.92 21.41
N ASN A 240 7.12 -9.14 21.92
CA ASN A 240 7.36 -9.45 23.34
C ASN A 240 8.86 -9.45 23.71
N GLY A 241 9.76 -9.16 22.77
CA GLY A 241 11.21 -9.09 23.01
C GLY A 241 11.96 -10.42 23.01
N ASP A 242 11.30 -11.53 22.68
CA ASP A 242 11.93 -12.86 22.61
C ASP A 242 12.51 -13.12 21.21
N LEU A 243 13.72 -12.58 21.00
CA LEU A 243 14.40 -12.62 19.70
C LEU A 243 14.75 -14.03 19.23
N ASP A 244 15.09 -14.93 20.16
CA ASP A 244 15.48 -16.30 19.84
C ASP A 244 14.26 -17.11 19.37
N LYS A 245 13.12 -17.01 20.07
CA LYS A 245 11.89 -17.65 19.62
C LYS A 245 11.37 -17.06 18.32
N ALA A 246 11.47 -15.74 18.14
CA ALA A 246 11.07 -15.09 16.89
C ALA A 246 11.87 -15.63 15.70
N ALA A 247 13.19 -15.78 15.85
CA ALA A 247 14.05 -16.35 14.82
C ALA A 247 13.72 -17.83 14.52
N ALA A 248 13.44 -18.64 15.54
CA ALA A 248 13.05 -20.02 15.38
C ALA A 248 11.72 -20.16 14.61
N TYR A 249 10.67 -19.45 15.04
CA TYR A 249 9.38 -19.47 14.35
C TYR A 249 9.48 -18.96 12.91
N LYS A 250 10.26 -17.90 12.67
CA LYS A 250 10.49 -17.37 11.33
C LYS A 250 11.07 -18.45 10.40
N HIS A 251 12.07 -19.20 10.87
CA HIS A 251 12.68 -20.29 10.11
C HIS A 251 11.71 -21.43 9.81
N GLU A 252 10.85 -21.79 10.77
CA GLU A 252 9.82 -22.83 10.59
C GLU A 252 8.77 -22.41 9.55
N LEU A 253 8.25 -21.18 9.66
CA LEU A 253 7.25 -20.64 8.74
C LEU A 253 7.80 -20.50 7.31
N GLU A 254 9.04 -20.04 7.13
CA GLU A 254 9.68 -19.92 5.82
C GLU A 254 9.88 -21.31 5.16
N LYS A 255 10.24 -22.34 5.93
CA LYS A 255 10.32 -23.73 5.43
C LYS A 255 8.95 -24.26 5.00
N ALA A 256 7.92 -24.08 5.81
CA ALA A 256 6.56 -24.56 5.51
C ALA A 256 5.97 -23.86 4.28
N SER A 257 6.15 -22.55 4.17
CA SER A 257 5.71 -21.76 3.01
C SER A 257 6.48 -22.13 1.74
N GLY A 258 7.79 -22.39 1.84
CA GLY A 258 8.62 -22.88 0.73
C GLY A 258 8.22 -24.28 0.23
N GLN A 259 7.70 -25.15 1.09
CA GLN A 259 7.16 -26.46 0.70
C GLN A 259 5.76 -26.37 0.09
N THR A 260 4.93 -25.45 0.59
CA THR A 260 3.54 -25.25 0.13
C THR A 260 3.49 -24.58 -1.25
N SER A 261 4.41 -23.64 -1.52
CA SER A 261 4.55 -22.98 -2.83
C SER A 261 4.95 -23.95 -3.96
N LEU A 262 5.61 -25.06 -3.62
CA LEU A 262 5.91 -26.16 -4.55
C LEU A 262 4.70 -27.07 -4.82
N GLN A 263 3.73 -27.14 -3.90
CA GLN A 263 2.59 -28.07 -3.97
C GLN A 263 1.30 -27.43 -4.51
N HIS A 264 1.11 -26.12 -4.37
CA HIS A 264 -0.18 -25.46 -4.67
C HIS A 264 -0.10 -24.42 -5.77
N ALA A 265 -0.21 -24.90 -7.01
CA ALA A 265 -0.46 -24.10 -8.22
C ALA A 265 -1.96 -23.99 -8.59
N HIS A 266 -2.89 -24.11 -7.62
CA HIS A 266 -4.34 -24.01 -7.85
C HIS A 266 -5.10 -23.38 -6.65
N PRO A 267 -6.26 -22.71 -6.88
CA PRO A 267 -6.71 -21.57 -6.09
C PRO A 267 -7.44 -21.96 -4.81
N TYR A 268 -7.03 -21.36 -3.69
CA TYR A 268 -7.67 -21.53 -2.39
C TYR A 268 -8.89 -20.63 -2.17
N SER A 269 -9.65 -21.03 -1.16
CA SER A 269 -11.06 -20.76 -0.89
C SER A 269 -11.32 -19.56 0.00
N PHE A 270 -12.18 -18.63 -0.45
CA PHE A 270 -12.75 -17.57 0.38
C PHE A 270 -13.83 -18.12 1.33
N HIS A 271 -13.76 -17.70 2.60
CA HIS A 271 -14.81 -17.94 3.60
C HIS A 271 -16.13 -17.28 3.14
N SER A 272 -17.27 -17.91 3.47
CA SER A 272 -18.59 -17.61 2.88
C SER A 272 -19.06 -16.16 3.03
N ARG A 273 -18.56 -15.40 4.03
CA ARG A 273 -18.92 -14.00 4.28
C ARG A 273 -18.25 -12.98 3.34
N HIS A 274 -17.21 -13.37 2.58
CA HIS A 274 -16.45 -12.44 1.73
C HIS A 274 -16.41 -12.83 0.25
N LYS A 275 -17.21 -13.83 -0.16
CA LYS A 275 -17.26 -14.31 -1.55
C LYS A 275 -17.61 -13.20 -2.54
N GLU A 276 -18.58 -12.34 -2.25
CA GLU A 276 -18.96 -11.25 -3.17
C GLU A 276 -17.86 -10.20 -3.34
N HIS A 277 -17.19 -9.80 -2.25
CA HIS A 277 -16.07 -8.84 -2.29
C HIS A 277 -14.85 -9.42 -3.03
N ALA A 278 -14.51 -10.68 -2.79
CA ALA A 278 -13.44 -11.37 -3.49
C ALA A 278 -13.74 -11.61 -4.99
N LEU A 279 -14.98 -11.92 -5.35
CA LEU A 279 -15.43 -12.04 -6.74
C LEU A 279 -15.38 -10.68 -7.47
N LEU A 280 -15.71 -9.58 -6.78
CA LEU A 280 -15.55 -8.21 -7.28
C LEU A 280 -14.07 -7.85 -7.52
N MET A 281 -13.17 -8.20 -6.59
CA MET A 281 -11.73 -8.02 -6.78
C MET A 281 -11.21 -8.82 -7.98
N ARG A 282 -11.62 -10.09 -8.14
CA ARG A 282 -11.22 -10.90 -9.33
C ARG A 282 -11.74 -10.36 -10.65
N ARG A 283 -12.98 -9.85 -10.70
CA ARG A 283 -13.59 -9.31 -11.93
C ARG A 283 -12.94 -8.01 -12.40
N ARG A 284 -12.38 -7.20 -11.49
CA ARG A 284 -11.73 -5.92 -11.84
C ARG A 284 -10.21 -6.02 -12.03
N ILE A 285 -9.57 -7.07 -11.54
CA ILE A 285 -8.13 -7.34 -11.70
C ILE A 285 -7.81 -7.95 -13.10
N ASN A 286 -8.80 -8.47 -13.84
CA ASN A 286 -8.56 -9.16 -15.11
C ASN A 286 -9.56 -8.77 -16.23
N PRO A 287 -9.34 -7.67 -16.98
CA PRO A 287 -10.16 -7.35 -18.16
C PRO A 287 -9.89 -8.26 -19.37
N PHE A 288 -8.81 -9.06 -19.34
CA PHE A 288 -8.46 -10.00 -20.41
C PHE A 288 -8.41 -11.43 -19.87
N GLY A 289 -9.59 -12.06 -19.81
CA GLY A 289 -9.69 -13.50 -19.61
C GLY A 289 -8.89 -14.24 -20.68
N LEU A 290 -7.74 -14.81 -20.27
CA LEU A 290 -7.05 -15.85 -21.02
C LEU A 290 -8.03 -17.01 -21.24
N ARG A 291 -8.61 -17.08 -22.45
CA ARG A 291 -9.25 -18.29 -22.95
C ARG A 291 -8.19 -19.38 -22.97
N ARG A 292 -8.19 -20.27 -21.99
CA ARG A 292 -7.50 -21.56 -22.12
C ARG A 292 -8.21 -22.34 -23.22
N SER A 293 -7.56 -22.48 -24.37
CA SER A 293 -7.96 -23.47 -25.37
C SER A 293 -7.77 -24.86 -24.75
N MET A 294 -8.87 -25.56 -24.49
CA MET A 294 -8.86 -27.00 -24.30
C MET A 294 -8.46 -27.64 -25.62
N THR A 295 -7.20 -28.05 -25.77
CA THR A 295 -6.83 -29.01 -26.81
C THR A 295 -6.95 -30.40 -26.20
N ILE A 296 -8.09 -31.02 -26.45
CA ILE A 296 -8.30 -32.46 -26.23
C ILE A 296 -7.43 -33.19 -27.25
N SER A 297 -6.34 -33.80 -26.81
CA SER A 297 -5.62 -34.80 -27.61
C SER A 297 -6.29 -36.15 -27.39
N GLN A 298 -7.14 -36.54 -28.34
CA GLN A 298 -7.67 -37.89 -28.45
C GLN A 298 -6.57 -38.85 -28.90
N LYS A 299 -6.49 -39.99 -28.18
CA LYS A 299 -5.89 -41.24 -28.65
C LYS A 299 -6.37 -41.58 -30.06
N ARG A 300 -5.44 -41.91 -30.97
CA ARG A 300 -5.62 -42.98 -31.95
C ARG A 300 -4.35 -43.82 -32.05
N ARG A 301 -4.50 -45.09 -31.65
CA ARG A 301 -3.71 -46.21 -32.18
C ARG A 301 -4.00 -46.31 -33.68
N TYR A 302 -3.02 -46.70 -34.51
CA TYR A 302 -3.09 -47.80 -35.46
C TYR A 302 -1.71 -48.03 -36.08
N SER A 303 -1.38 -49.32 -36.24
CA SER A 303 -0.20 -49.96 -36.86
C SER A 303 1.16 -49.64 -36.29
#